data_AF-A0A258ITI5-F1
#
_entry.id   AF-A0A258ITI5-F1
#
_cell.length_a   1.000
_cell.length_b   1.000
_cell.length_c   1.000
_cell.angle_alpha   90.00
_cell.angle_beta   90.00
_cell.angle_gamma   90.00
#
_symmetry.space_group_name_H-M   'P 1'
#
loop_
_entity.id
_entity.type
_entity.pdbx_description
1 polymer ?
#
loop_
_entity_poly.entity_id
_entity_poly.type
_entity_poly.pdbx_seq_one_letter_code
_entity_poly.pdbx_strand_id
1 'polypeptide(L)' 'MTAVVIFHKTIEEMTMTLEQHIEELRAELRNAVDAGERREIKVELETARAELARRLAEEELP' A
#
# COMPACT_ATOMS: atom_id res chain seq x y z
N MET A 1 -13.28 23.01 -11.48
CA MET A 1 -13.22 21.64 -12.06
C MET A 1 -11.80 21.08 -12.14
N THR A 2 -10.75 21.89 -12.11
CA THR A 2 -9.35 21.42 -12.20
C THR A 2 -8.79 20.83 -10.89
N ALA A 3 -9.19 21.35 -9.73
CA ALA A 3 -8.68 20.87 -8.43
C ALA A 3 -9.10 19.44 -8.08
N VAL A 4 -10.35 19.05 -8.38
CA VAL A 4 -10.88 17.71 -8.10
C VAL A 4 -10.19 16.65 -8.97
N VAL A 5 -9.95 16.96 -10.25
CA VAL A 5 -9.28 16.04 -11.19
C VAL A 5 -7.81 15.83 -10.81
N ILE A 6 -7.13 16.88 -10.33
CA ILE A 6 -5.74 16.77 -9.86
C ILE A 6 -5.66 15.93 -8.57
N PHE A 7 -6.60 16.10 -7.65
CA PHE A 7 -6.64 15.32 -6.41
C PHE A 7 -6.87 13.83 -6.68
N HIS A 8 -7.83 13.50 -7.54
CA HIS A 8 -8.11 12.12 -7.93
C HIS A 8 -6.89 11.44 -8.58
N LYS A 9 -6.25 12.10 -9.55
CA LYS A 9 -5.04 11.55 -10.20
C LYS A 9 -3.88 11.32 -9.23
N THR A 10 -3.70 12.22 -8.26
CA THR A 10 -2.63 12.08 -7.25
C THR A 10 -2.91 10.90 -6.31
N ILE A 11 -4.16 10.68 -5.92
CA ILE A 11 -4.56 9.55 -5.08
C ILE A 11 -4.34 8.23 -5.83
N GLU A 12 -4.77 8.13 -7.09
CA GLU A 12 -4.58 6.94 -7.94
C GLU A 12 -3.09 6.59 -8.08
N GLU A 13 -2.23 7.56 -8.37
CA GLU A 13 -0.76 7.38 -8.44
C GLU A 13 -0.18 6.90 -7.09
N MET A 14 -0.64 7.47 -5.98
CA MET A 14 -0.22 7.07 -4.63
C MET A 14 -0.76 5.69 -4.20
N THR A 15 -1.90 5.25 -4.75
CA THR A 15 -2.47 3.92 -4.50
C THR A 15 -1.76 2.86 -5.34
N MET A 16 -1.48 3.10 -6.62
CA MET A 16 -0.70 2.19 -7.47
C MET A 16 0.70 1.94 -6.90
N THR A 17 1.36 2.99 -6.39
CA THR A 17 2.67 2.87 -5.72
C THR A 17 2.59 2.07 -4.42
N LEU A 18 1.49 2.16 -3.67
CA LEU A 18 1.27 1.39 -2.45
C LEU A 18 0.97 -0.09 -2.74
N GLU A 19 0.19 -0.38 -3.78
CA GLU A 19 -0.05 -1.75 -4.25
C GLU A 19 1.25 -2.42 -4.74
N GLN A 20 2.08 -1.68 -5.47
CA GLN A 20 3.40 -2.14 -5.87
C GLN A 20 4.29 -2.45 -4.66
N HIS A 21 4.35 -1.54 -3.68
CA HIS A 21 5.10 -1.75 -2.43
C HIS A 21 4.65 -3.00 -1.68
N ILE A 22 3.33 -3.26 -1.64
CA ILE A 22 2.77 -4.48 -1.04
C ILE A 22 3.24 -5.75 -1.78
N GLU A 23 3.31 -5.72 -3.11
CA GLU A 23 3.82 -6.86 -3.89
C GLU A 23 5.32 -7.09 -3.71
N GLU A 24 6.10 -6.02 -3.58
CA GLU A 24 7.53 -6.08 -3.25
C GLU A 24 7.75 -6.72 -1.87
N LEU A 25 7.04 -6.24 -0.83
CA LEU A 25 7.09 -6.83 0.51
C LEU A 25 6.64 -8.29 0.55
N ARG A 26 5.65 -8.68 -0.28
CA ARG A 26 5.26 -10.09 -0.44
C ARG A 26 6.38 -10.91 -1.07
N ALA A 27 7.10 -10.35 -2.06
CA ALA A 27 8.23 -11.02 -2.67
C ALA A 27 9.41 -11.18 -1.71
N GLU A 28 9.73 -10.14 -0.97
CA GLU A 28 10.75 -10.18 0.08
C GLU A 28 10.38 -11.18 1.17
N LEU A 29 9.13 -11.18 1.66
CA LEU A 29 8.70 -12.12 2.70
C LEU A 29 8.81 -13.59 2.27
N ARG A 30 8.58 -13.89 0.98
CA ARG A 30 8.77 -15.24 0.43
C ARG A 30 10.24 -15.66 0.40
N ASN A 31 11.15 -14.70 0.22
CA ASN A 31 12.58 -14.94 0.08
C ASN A 31 13.36 -14.79 1.40
N ALA A 32 12.80 -14.09 2.39
CA ALA A 32 13.43 -13.85 3.67
C ALA A 32 13.59 -15.15 4.46
N VAL A 33 14.83 -15.45 4.83
CA VAL A 33 15.22 -16.67 5.56
C VAL A 33 15.29 -16.39 7.06
N ASP A 34 15.72 -15.19 7.44
CA ASP A 34 15.84 -14.80 8.85
C ASP A 34 14.48 -14.54 9.49
N ALA A 35 14.30 -15.01 10.72
CA ALA A 35 13.03 -14.88 11.42
C ALA A 35 12.74 -13.43 11.88
N GLY A 36 13.78 -12.65 12.16
CA GLY A 36 13.69 -11.23 12.49
C GLY A 36 13.30 -10.41 11.27
N GLU A 37 14.03 -10.57 10.17
CA GLU A 37 13.73 -9.95 8.87
C GLU A 37 12.29 -10.26 8.42
N ARG A 38 11.86 -11.53 8.49
CA ARG A 38 10.47 -11.91 8.17
C ARG A 38 9.43 -11.22 9.07
N ARG A 39 9.76 -10.97 10.33
CA ARG A 39 8.85 -10.28 11.26
C ARG A 39 8.75 -8.80 10.90
N GLU A 40 9.87 -8.16 10.59
CA GLU A 40 9.92 -6.77 10.17
C GLU A 40 9.14 -6.56 8.87
N ILE A 41 9.40 -7.37 7.84
CA ILE A 41 8.68 -7.32 6.56
C ILE A 41 7.18 -7.55 6.76
N LYS A 42 6.77 -8.43 7.68
CA LYS A 42 5.34 -8.64 8.00
C LYS A 42 4.68 -7.41 8.61
N VAL A 43 5.35 -6.74 9.54
CA VAL A 43 4.83 -5.52 10.18
C VAL A 43 4.65 -4.42 9.13
N GLU A 44 5.64 -4.28 8.23
CA GLU A 44 5.55 -3.31 7.15
C GLU A 44 4.42 -3.66 6.17
N LEU A 45 4.30 -4.93 5.79
CA LEU A 45 3.22 -5.42 4.91
C LEU A 45 1.83 -5.20 5.52
N GLU A 46 1.66 -5.44 6.82
CA GLU A 46 0.40 -5.17 7.53
C GLU A 46 0.07 -3.67 7.53
N THR A 47 1.07 -2.83 7.76
CA THR A 47 0.91 -1.37 7.75
C THR A 47 0.50 -0.86 6.37
N ALA A 48 1.20 -1.30 5.31
CA ALA A 48 0.88 -0.91 3.93
C ALA A 48 -0.52 -1.39 3.51
N ARG A 49 -0.93 -2.60 3.90
CA ARG A 49 -2.29 -3.12 3.63
C ARG A 49 -3.36 -2.36 4.39
N ALA A 50 -3.12 -1.96 5.63
CA ALA A 50 -4.05 -1.15 6.42
C ALA A 50 -4.23 0.25 5.79
N GLU A 51 -3.15 0.86 5.33
CA GLU A 51 -3.20 2.13 4.61
C GLU A 51 -3.97 2.02 3.29
N LEU A 52 -3.74 0.95 2.52
CA LEU A 52 -4.49 0.70 1.28
C LEU A 52 -5.99 0.53 1.58
N ALA A 53 -6.34 -0.26 2.59
CA ALA A 53 -7.73 -0.46 3.00
C ALA A 53 -8.38 0.86 3.46
N ARG A 54 -7.66 1.72 4.17
CA ARG A 54 -8.15 3.05 4.57
C ARG A 54 -8.43 3.92 3.36
N ARG A 55 -7.54 3.96 2.37
CA ARG A 55 -7.72 4.75 1.14
C ARG A 55 -8.88 4.25 0.28
N LEU A 56 -9.00 2.94 0.11
CA LEU A 56 -10.13 2.35 -0.61
C LEU A 56 -11.46 2.66 0.08
N ALA A 57 -11.50 2.61 1.42
CA ALA A 57 -12.68 3.01 2.18
C ALA A 57 -13.01 4.50 2.03
N GLU A 58 -12.00 5.36 1.92
CA GLU A 58 -12.17 6.81 1.65
C GLU A 58 -12.69 7.08 0.24
N GLU A 59 -12.31 6.27 -0.77
CA GLU A 59 -12.85 6.36 -2.13
C GLU A 59 -14.26 5.80 -2.27
N GLU A 60 -14.64 4.82 -1.44
CA GLU A 60 -15.99 4.23 -1.45
C GLU A 60 -17.03 5.04 -0.66
N LEU A 61 -16.60 6.09 0.05
CA LEU A 61 -17.50 7.06 0.69
C LEU A 61 -18.07 8.03 -0.38
N PRO A 62 -19.41 8.14 -0.51
CA PRO A 62 -20.08 8.94 -1.54
C PRO A 62 -19.92 10.46 -1.39
#